data_AF-A0A951KBM8-F1
#
_entry.id   AF-A0A951KBM8-F1
#
_cell.length_a   1.000
_cell.length_b   1.000
_cell.length_c   1.000
_cell.angle_alpha   90.00
_cell.angle_beta   90.00
_cell.angle_gamma   90.00
#
_symmetry.space_group_name_H-M   'P 1'
#
loop_
_entity.id
_entity.type
_entity.pdbx_description
1 polymer ?
#
loop_
_entity_poly.entity_id
_entity_poly.type
_entity_poly.pdbx_seq_one_letter_code
_entity_poly.pdbx_strand_id
1 'polypeptide(L)'
;MSADAHPGEAAPPAGGPPPPPEPLSARQTERRVGHYVWLERRRFEVLGRLAASVAEPEAKVLLATSARHHAWHASLWEAHLPRRSGPGTTGLVAPGDAGLAACLEAAGEHDAEPSAIEGLAGAYRVVATRAISAYGRHLERASTVSDAALVRTCRLVLGDQLDDWRHGEALLQSLLTTAAAVDRAAAHQARLEHLLARPASGAGEE
;
A
#
# COMPACT_ATOMS: atom_id res chain seq x y z
N MET A 1 29.24 -65.24 -10.15
CA MET A 1 29.37 -63.77 -10.04
C MET A 1 28.46 -63.16 -11.09
N SER A 2 27.18 -62.95 -10.76
CA SER A 2 26.27 -62.14 -11.57
C SER A 2 26.03 -60.85 -10.81
N ALA A 3 26.39 -59.73 -11.42
CA ALA A 3 26.09 -58.41 -10.92
C ALA A 3 24.68 -58.04 -11.40
N ASP A 4 23.73 -57.97 -10.46
CA ASP A 4 22.42 -57.37 -10.69
C ASP A 4 22.60 -55.85 -10.83
N ALA A 5 22.30 -55.34 -12.03
CA ALA A 5 22.15 -53.92 -12.26
C ALA A 5 20.74 -53.51 -11.81
N HIS A 6 20.66 -52.71 -10.75
CA HIS A 6 19.42 -52.03 -10.39
C HIS A 6 19.03 -51.02 -11.49
N PRO A 7 17.76 -51.02 -11.94
CA PRO A 7 17.28 -50.02 -12.90
C PRO A 7 17.24 -48.64 -12.22
N GLY A 8 17.76 -47.65 -12.93
CA GLY A 8 17.86 -46.26 -12.47
C GLY A 8 16.50 -45.71 -12.03
N GLU A 9 16.45 -45.29 -10.77
CA GLU A 9 15.39 -44.47 -10.23
C GLU A 9 15.41 -43.13 -10.98
N ALA A 10 14.40 -42.92 -11.82
CA ALA A 10 14.22 -41.66 -12.53
C ALA A 10 14.09 -40.54 -11.50
N ALA A 11 14.97 -39.53 -11.60
CA ALA A 11 14.88 -38.33 -10.78
C ALA A 11 13.45 -37.74 -10.88
N PRO A 12 12.82 -37.34 -9.76
CA PRO A 12 11.48 -36.77 -9.79
C PRO A 12 11.48 -35.54 -10.71
N PRO A 13 10.41 -35.34 -11.52
CA PRO A 13 10.34 -34.19 -12.41
C PRO A 13 10.50 -32.92 -11.58
N ALA A 14 11.46 -32.07 -11.98
CA ALA A 14 11.68 -30.77 -11.37
C ALA A 14 10.32 -30.06 -11.21
N GLY A 15 9.99 -29.76 -9.96
CA GLY A 15 8.65 -29.29 -9.56
C GLY A 15 8.17 -28.18 -10.47
N GLY A 16 6.98 -28.37 -11.05
CA GLY A 16 6.32 -27.35 -11.86
C GLY A 16 6.13 -26.05 -11.09
N PRO A 17 5.80 -24.95 -11.79
CA PRO A 17 5.51 -23.69 -11.13
C PRO A 17 4.46 -23.90 -10.03
N PRO A 18 4.62 -23.26 -8.86
CA PRO A 18 3.68 -23.42 -7.77
C PRO A 18 2.26 -23.09 -8.26
N PRO A 19 1.23 -23.79 -7.75
CA PRO A 19 -0.14 -23.53 -8.14
C PRO A 19 -0.50 -22.06 -7.86
N PRO A 20 -1.41 -21.46 -8.65
CA PRO A 20 -1.84 -20.09 -8.40
C PRO A 20 -2.47 -19.96 -7.00
N PRO A 21 -2.35 -18.80 -6.35
CA PRO A 21 -2.89 -18.61 -5.02
C PRO A 21 -4.42 -18.73 -5.04
N GLU A 22 -4.98 -19.25 -3.94
CA GLU A 22 -6.43 -19.39 -3.80
C GLU A 22 -7.11 -18.01 -3.79
N PRO A 23 -8.23 -17.85 -4.53
CA PRO A 23 -9.02 -16.64 -4.50
C PRO A 23 -9.49 -16.24 -3.10
N LEU A 24 -9.69 -14.93 -2.90
CA LEU A 24 -10.27 -14.41 -1.66
C LEU A 24 -11.75 -14.82 -1.54
N SER A 25 -12.19 -15.16 -0.33
CA SER A 25 -13.62 -15.29 -0.05
C SER A 25 -14.31 -13.92 -0.08
N ALA A 26 -15.63 -13.89 -0.30
CA ALA A 26 -16.40 -12.64 -0.32
C ALA A 26 -16.18 -11.77 0.94
N ARG A 27 -16.14 -12.39 2.13
CA ARG A 27 -15.88 -11.71 3.40
C ARG A 27 -14.44 -11.17 3.50
N GLN A 28 -13.46 -11.88 2.94
CA GLN A 28 -12.08 -11.39 2.87
C GLN A 28 -11.96 -10.19 1.92
N THR A 29 -12.62 -10.26 0.76
CA THR A 29 -12.69 -9.17 -0.21
C THR A 29 -13.34 -7.93 0.39
N GLU A 30 -14.51 -8.07 1.04
CA GLU A 30 -15.22 -6.96 1.70
C GLU A 30 -14.35 -6.24 2.74
N ARG A 31 -13.72 -6.99 3.67
CA ARG A 31 -12.80 -6.40 4.65
C ARG A 31 -11.65 -5.64 3.97
N ARG A 32 -11.09 -6.21 2.91
CA ARG A 32 -9.96 -5.61 2.20
C ARG A 32 -10.35 -4.33 1.47
N VAL A 33 -11.54 -4.29 0.86
CA VAL A 33 -12.11 -3.07 0.29
C VAL A 33 -12.31 -2.02 1.38
N GLY A 34 -12.83 -2.42 2.56
CA GLY A 34 -12.95 -1.53 3.71
C GLY A 34 -11.61 -0.91 4.16
N HIS A 35 -10.54 -1.72 4.20
CA HIS A 35 -9.19 -1.23 4.46
C HIS A 35 -8.69 -0.27 3.37
N TYR A 36 -9.03 -0.50 2.10
CA TYR A 36 -8.66 0.42 1.02
C TYR A 36 -9.37 1.75 1.12
N VAL A 37 -10.67 1.77 1.46
CA VAL A 37 -11.39 3.02 1.73
C VAL A 37 -10.70 3.80 2.85
N TRP A 38 -10.34 3.12 3.94
CA TRP A 38 -9.64 3.75 5.06
C TRP A 38 -8.27 4.31 4.63
N LEU A 39 -7.47 3.49 3.94
CA LEU A 39 -6.13 3.85 3.49
C LEU A 39 -6.15 5.07 2.56
N GLU A 40 -7.00 5.06 1.54
CA GLU A 40 -7.08 6.15 0.56
C GLU A 40 -7.58 7.44 1.21
N ARG A 41 -8.57 7.38 2.12
CA ARG A 41 -8.99 8.56 2.90
C ARG A 41 -7.86 9.12 3.75
N ARG A 42 -7.12 8.24 4.44
CA ARG A 42 -6.03 8.67 5.31
C ARG A 42 -4.88 9.29 4.53
N ARG A 43 -4.56 8.74 3.35
CA ARG A 43 -3.57 9.32 2.44
C ARG A 43 -4.00 10.68 1.91
N PHE A 44 -5.27 10.86 1.54
CA PHE A 44 -5.80 12.18 1.19
C PHE A 44 -5.53 13.21 2.30
N GLU A 45 -5.89 12.87 3.54
CA GLU A 45 -5.70 13.77 4.69
C GLU A 45 -4.22 14.08 4.95
N VAL A 46 -3.36 13.07 4.96
CA VAL A 46 -1.91 13.21 5.23
C VAL A 46 -1.24 14.04 4.14
N LEU A 47 -1.45 13.71 2.86
CA LEU A 47 -0.84 14.45 1.75
C LEU A 47 -1.38 15.88 1.65
N GLY A 48 -2.67 16.07 1.95
CA GLY A 48 -3.28 17.41 2.03
C GLY A 48 -2.63 18.28 3.10
N ARG A 49 -2.36 17.73 4.30
CA ARG A 49 -1.63 18.44 5.36
C ARG A 49 -0.19 18.73 4.94
N LEU A 50 0.51 17.76 4.37
CA LEU A 50 1.88 17.96 3.88
C LEU A 50 1.94 19.08 2.84
N ALA A 51 1.06 19.08 1.85
CA ALA A 51 0.99 20.11 0.81
C ALA A 51 0.79 21.53 1.37
N ALA A 52 0.09 21.66 2.50
CA ALA A 52 -0.09 22.94 3.19
C ALA A 52 1.15 23.39 3.99
N SER A 53 2.04 22.47 4.34
CA SER A 53 3.13 22.70 5.30
C SER A 53 4.52 22.86 4.68
N VAL A 54 4.86 22.11 3.62
CA VAL A 54 6.20 22.10 3.02
C VAL A 54 6.54 23.44 2.36
N ALA A 55 7.83 23.75 2.13
CA ALA A 55 8.24 24.99 1.48
C ALA A 55 8.27 24.89 -0.05
N GLU A 56 8.66 23.73 -0.58
CA GLU A 56 9.00 23.48 -1.97
C GLU A 56 7.74 23.54 -2.88
N PRO A 57 7.62 24.52 -3.80
CA PRO A 57 6.39 24.71 -4.59
C PRO A 57 6.00 23.51 -5.44
N GLU A 58 6.97 22.84 -6.06
CA GLU A 58 6.74 21.64 -6.87
C GLU A 58 6.18 20.51 -6.01
N ALA A 59 6.70 20.34 -4.79
CA ALA A 59 6.19 19.35 -3.84
C ALA A 59 4.74 19.66 -3.44
N LYS A 60 4.38 20.93 -3.22
CA LYS A 60 3.00 21.32 -2.92
C LYS A 60 2.03 20.88 -4.00
N VAL A 61 2.35 21.17 -5.27
CA VAL A 61 1.49 20.86 -6.41
C VAL A 61 1.34 19.34 -6.56
N LEU A 62 2.45 18.61 -6.45
CA LEU A 62 2.44 17.16 -6.52
C LEU A 62 1.58 16.55 -5.39
N LEU A 63 1.89 16.88 -4.13
CA LEU A 63 1.20 16.35 -2.96
C LEU A 63 -0.31 16.68 -2.99
N ALA A 64 -0.68 17.90 -3.37
CA ALA A 64 -2.09 18.29 -3.51
C ALA A 64 -2.79 17.54 -4.66
N THR A 65 -2.07 17.15 -5.71
CA THR A 65 -2.60 16.36 -6.82
C THR A 65 -2.82 14.91 -6.41
N SER A 66 -1.82 14.28 -5.81
CA SER A 66 -1.97 12.93 -5.26
C SER A 66 -3.05 12.85 -4.17
N ALA A 67 -3.19 13.88 -3.32
CA ALA A 67 -4.28 13.95 -2.35
C ALA A 67 -5.65 13.87 -3.04
N ARG A 68 -5.86 14.64 -4.11
CA ARG A 68 -7.12 14.61 -4.90
C ARG A 68 -7.36 13.23 -5.52
N HIS A 69 -6.32 12.56 -6.04
CA HIS A 69 -6.43 11.18 -6.52
C HIS A 69 -6.91 10.24 -5.41
N HIS A 70 -6.32 10.30 -4.21
CA HIS A 70 -6.71 9.44 -3.10
C HIS A 70 -8.14 9.68 -2.61
N ALA A 71 -8.63 10.93 -2.61
CA ALA A 71 -10.03 11.21 -2.30
C ALA A 71 -10.98 10.56 -3.31
N TRP A 72 -10.62 10.60 -4.59
CA TRP A 72 -11.38 9.93 -5.65
C TRP A 72 -11.29 8.41 -5.56
N HIS A 73 -10.10 7.84 -5.35
CA HIS A 73 -9.89 6.40 -5.15
C HIS A 73 -10.71 5.88 -3.97
N ALA A 74 -10.75 6.60 -2.85
CA ALA A 74 -11.60 6.26 -1.71
C ALA A 74 -13.07 6.13 -2.11
N SER A 75 -13.56 7.06 -2.95
CA SER A 75 -14.94 7.06 -3.45
C SER A 75 -15.20 5.86 -4.38
N LEU A 76 -14.22 5.49 -5.21
CA LEU A 76 -14.31 4.29 -6.05
C LEU A 76 -14.38 3.02 -5.21
N TRP A 77 -13.58 2.89 -4.15
CA TRP A 77 -13.61 1.74 -3.26
C TRP A 77 -14.88 1.66 -2.45
N GLU A 78 -15.39 2.80 -1.97
CA GLU A 78 -16.63 2.87 -1.21
C GLU A 78 -17.83 2.39 -2.03
N ALA A 79 -17.83 2.60 -3.35
CA ALA A 79 -18.87 2.10 -4.25
C ALA A 79 -18.96 0.56 -4.31
N HIS A 80 -17.89 -0.15 -3.92
CA HIS A 80 -17.86 -1.62 -3.84
C HIS A 80 -18.30 -2.17 -2.49
N LEU A 81 -18.45 -1.33 -1.46
CA LEU A 81 -18.96 -1.76 -0.17
C LEU A 81 -20.48 -1.99 -0.24
N PRO A 82 -21.01 -3.02 0.46
CA PRO A 82 -22.45 -3.23 0.52
C PRO A 82 -23.17 -2.01 1.09
N ARG A 83 -24.13 -1.47 0.34
CA ARG A 83 -25.06 -0.44 0.84
C ARG A 83 -25.98 -1.10 1.86
N ARG A 84 -25.67 -1.03 3.15
CA ARG A 84 -26.53 -1.60 4.21
C ARG A 84 -27.38 -0.52 4.88
N SER A 85 -28.68 -0.76 4.93
CA SER A 85 -29.61 -0.07 5.83
C SER A 85 -29.68 -0.85 7.16
N GLY A 86 -29.47 -0.18 8.30
CA GLY A 86 -29.69 -0.74 9.64
C GLY A 86 -28.61 -0.37 10.67
N PRO A 87 -28.90 -0.39 11.98
CA PRO A 87 -27.92 -0.13 13.05
C PRO A 87 -26.97 -1.32 13.24
N GLY A 88 -25.65 -1.06 13.23
CA GLY A 88 -24.58 -2.08 13.34
C GLY A 88 -23.47 -1.96 12.29
N THR A 89 -23.54 -0.98 11.39
CA THR A 89 -22.64 -0.79 10.22
C THR A 89 -21.30 -0.12 10.53
N THR A 90 -21.03 0.18 11.80
CA THR A 90 -19.78 0.80 12.23
C THR A 90 -18.70 -0.28 12.32
N GLY A 91 -17.80 -0.37 11.33
CA GLY A 91 -16.62 -1.25 11.46
C GLY A 91 -15.96 -1.78 10.18
N LEU A 92 -16.53 -1.57 8.99
CA LEU A 92 -15.90 -2.06 7.75
C LEU A 92 -14.73 -1.20 7.29
N VAL A 93 -14.84 0.13 7.45
CA VAL A 93 -13.77 1.07 7.10
C VAL A 93 -12.88 1.27 8.33
N ALA A 94 -11.79 0.52 8.38
CA ALA A 94 -10.85 0.50 9.49
C ALA A 94 -9.41 0.33 8.96
N PRO A 95 -8.39 0.73 9.73
CA PRO A 95 -7.02 0.39 9.39
C PRO A 95 -6.83 -1.13 9.38
N GLY A 96 -6.00 -1.63 8.46
CA GLY A 96 -5.68 -3.06 8.40
C GLY A 96 -4.93 -3.56 9.64
N ASP A 97 -4.13 -2.69 10.26
CA ASP A 97 -3.45 -2.91 11.52
C ASP A 97 -3.00 -1.57 12.14
N ALA A 98 -2.63 -1.59 13.42
CA ALA A 98 -2.21 -0.40 14.16
C ALA A 98 -0.85 0.17 13.68
N GLY A 99 0.03 -0.68 13.15
CA GLY A 99 1.34 -0.26 12.63
C GLY A 99 1.19 0.59 11.37
N LEU A 100 0.30 0.20 10.46
CA LEU A 100 -0.06 0.99 9.27
C LEU A 100 -0.68 2.33 9.65
N ALA A 101 -1.57 2.36 10.64
CA ALA A 101 -2.15 3.60 11.14
C ALA A 101 -1.09 4.54 11.70
N ALA A 102 -0.20 4.04 12.56
CA ALA A 102 0.90 4.82 13.11
C ALA A 102 1.88 5.29 12.02
N CYS A 103 2.18 4.43 11.04
CA CYS A 103 3.06 4.76 9.92
C CYS A 103 2.49 5.90 9.07
N LEU A 104 1.19 5.89 8.77
CA LEU A 104 0.56 6.95 7.97
C LEU A 104 0.57 8.29 8.70
N GLU A 105 0.33 8.31 10.01
CA GLU A 105 0.47 9.55 10.80
C GLU A 105 1.91 10.04 10.76
N ALA A 106 2.87 9.17 11.06
CA ALA A 106 4.28 9.53 11.11
C ALA A 106 4.85 9.93 9.74
N ALA A 107 4.29 9.46 8.64
CA ALA A 107 4.69 9.83 7.27
C ALA A 107 4.33 11.29 6.93
N GLY A 108 3.37 11.87 7.66
CA GLY A 108 3.01 13.29 7.54
C GLY A 108 3.84 14.22 8.42
N GLU A 109 4.73 13.69 9.24
CA GLU A 109 5.58 14.48 10.13
C GLU A 109 6.83 14.97 9.40
N HIS A 110 7.17 16.23 9.61
CA HIS A 110 8.46 16.81 9.25
C HIS A 110 9.03 17.57 10.44
N ASP A 111 10.34 17.79 10.47
CA ASP A 111 11.00 18.56 11.52
C ASP A 111 10.59 20.04 11.50
N ALA A 112 11.09 20.85 12.44
CA ALA A 112 10.74 22.27 12.58
C ALA A 112 10.99 23.11 11.31
N GLU A 113 11.87 22.66 10.43
CA GLU A 113 12.06 23.26 9.10
C GLU A 113 11.10 22.61 8.09
N PRO A 114 10.23 23.38 7.42
CA PRO A 114 9.20 22.86 6.51
C PRO A 114 9.84 22.36 5.20
N SER A 115 10.38 21.15 5.21
CA SER A 115 10.97 20.50 4.04
C SER A 115 10.11 19.36 3.54
N ALA A 116 10.06 19.20 2.21
CA ALA A 116 9.36 18.11 1.56
C ALA A 116 10.09 16.76 1.65
N ILE A 117 11.37 16.72 2.07
CA ILE A 117 12.19 15.49 1.99
C ILE A 117 11.56 14.33 2.77
N GLU A 118 11.25 14.53 4.06
CA GLU A 118 10.65 13.50 4.92
C GLU A 118 9.27 13.09 4.39
N GLY A 119 8.42 14.07 4.07
CA GLY A 119 7.07 13.83 3.57
C GLY A 119 7.05 13.06 2.25
N LEU A 120 7.93 13.40 1.30
CA LEU A 120 8.06 12.68 0.03
C LEU A 120 8.63 11.27 0.24
N ALA A 121 9.64 11.11 1.10
CA ALA A 121 10.20 9.80 1.43
C ALA A 121 9.13 8.90 2.08
N GLY A 122 8.40 9.40 3.06
CA GLY A 122 7.33 8.66 3.72
C GLY A 122 6.18 8.30 2.78
N ALA A 123 5.69 9.28 2.02
CA ALA A 123 4.58 9.09 1.09
C ALA A 123 4.93 8.11 -0.04
N TYR A 124 6.08 8.30 -0.70
CA TYR A 124 6.38 7.62 -1.95
C TYR A 124 7.32 6.43 -1.80
N ARG A 125 8.26 6.40 -0.84
CA ARG A 125 9.12 5.20 -0.64
C ARG A 125 8.48 4.15 0.25
N VAL A 126 7.64 4.55 1.21
CA VAL A 126 7.05 3.63 2.19
C VAL A 126 5.57 3.39 1.91
N VAL A 127 4.73 4.42 1.99
CA VAL A 127 3.27 4.24 1.94
C VAL A 127 2.81 3.79 0.54
N ALA A 128 3.25 4.48 -0.52
CA ALA A 128 2.86 4.15 -1.89
C ALA A 128 3.33 2.74 -2.29
N THR A 129 4.58 2.35 -2.00
CA THR A 129 5.12 1.03 -2.34
C THR A 129 4.37 -0.11 -1.63
N ARG A 130 3.97 0.10 -0.37
CA ARG A 130 3.11 -0.83 0.38
C ARG A 130 1.72 -0.95 -0.23
N ALA A 131 1.11 0.17 -0.62
CA ALA A 131 -0.20 0.19 -1.27
C ALA A 131 -0.17 -0.52 -2.65
N ILE A 132 0.81 -0.19 -3.49
CA ILE A 132 1.07 -0.84 -4.79
C ILE A 132 1.17 -2.35 -4.60
N SER A 133 1.97 -2.80 -3.64
CA SER A 133 2.13 -4.22 -3.32
C SER A 133 0.83 -4.86 -2.83
N ALA A 134 0.03 -4.15 -2.02
CA ALA A 134 -1.24 -4.64 -1.51
C ALA A 134 -2.30 -4.80 -2.62
N TYR A 135 -2.35 -3.87 -3.56
CA TYR A 135 -3.21 -3.95 -4.76
C TYR A 135 -2.76 -5.06 -5.70
N GLY A 136 -1.45 -5.21 -5.96
CA GLY A 136 -0.90 -6.31 -6.74
C GLY A 136 -1.30 -7.68 -6.18
N ARG A 137 -1.09 -7.90 -4.87
CA ARG A 137 -1.51 -9.13 -4.19
C ARG A 137 -3.02 -9.36 -4.19
N HIS A 138 -3.82 -8.31 -4.31
CA HIS A 138 -5.27 -8.46 -4.46
C HIS A 138 -5.60 -8.98 -5.85
N LEU A 139 -5.01 -8.40 -6.90
CA LEU A 139 -5.22 -8.82 -8.28
C LEU A 139 -4.85 -10.30 -8.50
N GLU A 140 -3.78 -10.76 -7.87
CA GLU A 140 -3.36 -12.18 -7.90
C GLU A 140 -4.39 -13.14 -7.28
N ARG A 141 -5.23 -12.64 -6.36
CA ARG A 141 -6.20 -13.45 -5.60
C ARG A 141 -7.65 -13.06 -5.88
N ALA A 142 -7.90 -12.24 -6.89
CA ALA A 142 -9.24 -11.85 -7.27
C ALA A 142 -9.95 -13.00 -7.98
N SER A 143 -11.23 -13.21 -7.66
CA SER A 143 -12.07 -14.19 -8.33
C SER A 143 -12.35 -13.76 -9.78
N THR A 144 -12.01 -14.62 -10.74
CA THR A 144 -12.28 -14.38 -12.17
C THR A 144 -13.77 -14.36 -12.50
N VAL A 145 -14.62 -14.89 -11.60
CA VAL A 145 -16.07 -15.00 -11.80
C VAL A 145 -16.83 -13.83 -11.18
N SER A 146 -16.49 -13.45 -9.95
CA SER A 146 -17.27 -12.46 -9.17
C SER A 146 -16.65 -11.07 -9.12
N ASP A 147 -15.34 -10.94 -9.34
CA ASP A 147 -14.62 -9.71 -8.96
C ASP A 147 -14.30 -8.81 -10.17
N ALA A 148 -14.92 -9.03 -11.33
CA ALA A 148 -14.58 -8.32 -12.56
C ALA A 148 -14.63 -6.77 -12.42
N ALA A 149 -15.65 -6.24 -11.75
CA ALA A 149 -15.76 -4.80 -11.49
C ALA A 149 -14.69 -4.30 -10.51
N LEU A 150 -14.42 -5.07 -9.47
CA LEU A 150 -13.39 -4.76 -8.48
C LEU A 150 -11.99 -4.78 -9.10
N VAL A 151 -11.67 -5.79 -9.90
CA VAL A 151 -10.42 -5.91 -10.66
C VAL A 151 -10.21 -4.69 -11.56
N ARG A 152 -11.26 -4.20 -12.23
CA ARG A 152 -11.18 -2.99 -13.04
C ARG A 152 -10.82 -1.76 -12.20
N THR A 153 -11.50 -1.55 -11.07
CA THR A 153 -11.17 -0.46 -10.14
C THR A 153 -9.75 -0.60 -9.60
N CYS A 154 -9.35 -1.81 -9.21
CA CYS A 154 -8.02 -2.08 -8.67
C CYS A 154 -6.91 -1.74 -9.67
N ARG A 155 -7.07 -2.11 -10.95
CA ARG A 155 -6.12 -1.77 -12.01
C ARG A 155 -6.04 -0.29 -12.27
N LEU A 156 -7.18 0.41 -12.25
CA LEU A 156 -7.23 1.86 -12.41
C LEU A 156 -6.45 2.55 -11.28
N VAL A 157 -6.79 2.23 -10.03
CA VAL A 157 -6.14 2.80 -8.85
C VAL A 157 -4.65 2.47 -8.87
N LEU A 158 -4.28 1.22 -9.15
CA LEU A 158 -2.87 0.80 -9.22
C LEU A 158 -2.08 1.56 -10.30
N GLY A 159 -2.69 1.84 -11.46
CA GLY A 159 -2.08 2.65 -12.51
C GLY A 159 -1.72 4.05 -12.02
N ASP A 160 -2.71 4.76 -11.47
CA ASP A 160 -2.51 6.11 -10.92
C ASP A 160 -1.46 6.11 -9.80
N GLN A 161 -1.47 5.08 -8.94
CA GLN A 161 -0.54 4.95 -7.83
C GLN A 161 0.91 4.75 -8.31
N LEU A 162 1.11 3.99 -9.38
CA LEU A 162 2.43 3.80 -9.98
C LEU A 162 2.94 5.10 -10.62
N ASP A 163 2.07 5.87 -11.24
CA ASP A 163 2.45 7.16 -11.86
C ASP A 163 2.74 8.22 -10.80
N ASP A 164 1.89 8.34 -9.77
CA ASP A 164 2.15 9.21 -8.62
C ASP A 164 3.45 8.83 -7.88
N TRP A 165 3.71 7.53 -7.71
CA TRP A 165 4.95 7.03 -7.14
C TRP A 165 6.18 7.45 -7.96
N ARG A 166 6.14 7.27 -9.29
CA ARG A 166 7.23 7.67 -10.18
C ARG A 166 7.52 9.16 -10.09
N HIS A 167 6.49 10.01 -10.13
CA HIS A 167 6.64 11.46 -10.03
C HIS A 167 7.17 11.89 -8.66
N GLY A 168 6.65 11.30 -7.58
CA GLY A 168 7.09 11.59 -6.23
C GLY A 168 8.53 11.17 -5.93
N GLU A 169 8.93 9.98 -6.39
CA GLU A 169 10.31 9.54 -6.27
C GLU A 169 11.25 10.42 -7.11
N ALA A 170 10.86 10.78 -8.34
CA ALA A 170 11.68 11.66 -9.19
C ALA A 170 11.90 13.05 -8.54
N LEU A 171 10.85 13.62 -7.96
CA LEU A 171 10.97 14.89 -7.22
C LEU A 171 11.81 14.74 -5.96
N LEU A 172 11.66 13.65 -5.20
CA LEU A 172 12.52 13.40 -4.05
C LEU A 172 13.98 13.34 -4.47
N GLN A 173 14.31 12.60 -5.54
CA GLN A 173 15.68 12.50 -6.05
C GLN A 173 16.29 13.85 -6.44
N SER A 174 15.50 14.79 -6.96
CA SER A 174 16.00 16.14 -7.27
C SER A 174 16.35 16.96 -6.03
N LEU A 175 15.79 16.63 -4.86
CA LEU A 175 16.09 17.26 -3.57
C LEU A 175 17.27 16.60 -2.84
N LEU A 176 17.64 15.37 -3.20
CA LEU A 176 18.74 14.61 -2.56
C LEU A 176 20.13 15.00 -3.10
N THR A 177 20.44 16.30 -3.07
CA THR A 177 21.69 16.86 -3.62
C THR A 177 22.84 16.94 -2.62
N THR A 178 22.58 16.64 -1.34
CA THR A 178 23.57 16.67 -0.26
C THR A 178 23.51 15.40 0.57
N ALA A 179 24.62 15.03 1.23
CA ALA A 179 24.66 13.90 2.15
C ALA A 179 23.63 14.04 3.28
N ALA A 180 23.48 15.25 3.85
CA ALA A 180 22.49 15.51 4.88
C ALA A 180 21.03 15.28 4.41
N ALA A 181 20.70 15.64 3.17
CA ALA A 181 19.38 15.37 2.60
C ALA A 181 19.13 13.86 2.43
N VAL A 182 20.15 13.11 1.98
CA VAL A 182 20.11 11.65 1.87
C VAL A 182 19.90 11.00 3.23
N ASP A 183 20.67 11.41 4.24
CA ASP A 183 20.60 10.88 5.60
C ASP A 183 19.22 11.12 6.22
N ARG A 184 18.65 12.32 6.04
CA ARG A 184 17.29 12.65 6.51
C ARG A 184 16.22 11.76 5.88
N ALA A 185 16.23 11.62 4.55
CA ALA A 185 15.28 10.77 3.84
C ALA A 185 15.39 9.30 4.29
N ALA A 186 16.62 8.79 4.41
CA ALA A 186 16.88 7.41 4.83
C ALA A 186 16.47 7.16 6.28
N ALA A 187 16.79 8.08 7.20
CA ALA A 187 16.42 7.98 8.60
C ALA A 187 14.89 7.99 8.78
N HIS A 188 14.20 8.89 8.07
CA HIS A 188 12.74 8.95 8.10
C HIS A 188 12.12 7.67 7.53
N GLN A 189 12.60 7.19 6.38
CA GLN A 189 12.14 5.92 5.80
C GLN A 189 12.30 4.74 6.78
N ALA A 190 13.49 4.58 7.37
CA ALA A 190 13.76 3.51 8.33
C ALA A 190 12.85 3.58 9.56
N ARG A 191 12.59 4.79 10.08
CA ARG A 191 11.65 5.03 11.19
C ARG A 191 10.25 4.51 10.87
N LEU A 192 9.74 4.79 9.67
CA LEU A 192 8.43 4.32 9.23
C LEU A 192 8.39 2.81 9.02
N GLU A 193 9.42 2.24 8.40
CA GLU A 193 9.52 0.80 8.19
C GLU A 193 9.55 0.02 9.52
N HIS A 194 10.19 0.57 10.57
CA HIS A 194 10.12 0.00 11.90
C HIS A 194 8.70 -0.02 12.49
N LEU A 195 7.89 1.03 12.29
CA LEU A 195 6.49 1.04 12.74
C LEU A 195 5.69 -0.09 12.09
N LEU A 196 5.97 -0.37 10.83
CA LEU A 196 5.33 -1.41 10.05
C LEU A 196 5.85 -2.83 10.34
N ALA A 197 7.04 -2.96 10.90
CA ALA A 197 7.63 -4.25 11.29
C ALA A 197 7.21 -4.70 12.70
N ARG A 198 6.65 -3.80 13.51
CA ARG A 198 6.14 -4.15 14.84
C ARG A 198 5.00 -5.16 14.68
N PRO A 199 5.01 -6.27 15.42
CA PRO A 199 3.89 -7.20 15.40
C PRO A 199 2.63 -6.44 15.84
N ALA A 200 1.50 -6.74 15.19
CA ALA A 200 0.20 -6.29 15.66
C ALA A 200 -0.03 -6.91 17.03
N SER A 201 0.36 -6.23 18.10
CA SER A 201 0.13 -6.69 19.46
C SER A 201 -1.38 -6.71 19.70
N GLY A 202 -1.98 -7.91 19.63
CA GLY A 202 -3.35 -8.20 20.06
C GLY A 202 -4.44 -8.00 19.00
N ALA A 203 -4.57 -8.94 18.07
CA ALA A 203 -5.89 -9.36 17.60
C ALA A 203 -6.11 -10.77 18.15
N GLY A 204 -6.91 -10.87 19.21
CA GLY A 204 -7.31 -12.14 19.80
C GLY A 204 -7.92 -13.04 18.74
N GLU A 205 -7.59 -14.32 18.86
CA GLU A 205 -8.38 -15.42 18.34
C GLU A 205 -9.80 -15.30 18.90
N GLU A 206 -10.78 -14.89 18.08
CA GLU A 206 -12.21 -15.27 18.17
C GLU A 206 -12.83 -15.34 16.77
#